data_AF-A0A7W3STS0-F1
#
_entry.id   AF-A0A7W3STS0-F1
#
_cell.length_a   1.000
_cell.length_b   1.000
_cell.length_c   1.000
_cell.angle_alpha   90.00
_cell.angle_beta   90.00
_cell.angle_gamma   90.00
#
_symmetry.space_group_name_H-M   'P 1'
#
loop_
_entity.id
_entity.type
_entity.pdbx_description
1 polymer ?
#
loop_
_entity_poly.entity_id
_entity_poly.type
_entity_poly.pdbx_seq_one_letter_code
_entity_poly.pdbx_strand_id
1 'polypeptide(L)' 'MVVKKGLSSEMEELLRQLVMNGGIRMAGTVLCVYCRRMYQVDEDTAARWMTAYFRREFPQQLQRHQDRIVKA' A
#
# COMPACT_ATOMS: atom_id res chain seq x y z
N MET A 1 -12.80 -22.87 -4.19
CA MET A 1 -11.70 -22.41 -3.31
C MET A 1 -11.20 -21.07 -3.84
N VAL A 2 -11.55 -19.96 -3.17
CA VAL A 2 -10.98 -18.65 -3.51
C VAL A 2 -9.55 -18.67 -2.98
N VAL A 3 -8.59 -18.95 -3.85
CA VAL A 3 -7.17 -18.83 -3.52
C VAL A 3 -6.96 -17.38 -3.13
N LYS A 4 -6.72 -17.11 -1.84
CA LYS A 4 -6.23 -15.81 -1.38
C LYS A 4 -4.86 -15.61 -2.03
N LYS A 5 -4.83 -15.12 -3.27
CA LYS A 5 -3.61 -14.58 -3.90
C LYS A 5 -3.28 -13.30 -3.14
N GLY A 6 -2.64 -13.46 -1.99
CA GLY A 6 -1.97 -12.38 -1.28
C GLY A 6 -0.91 -11.74 -2.17
N LEU A 7 -0.31 -10.66 -1.68
CA LEU A 7 0.85 -10.06 -2.34
C LEU A 7 1.96 -11.10 -2.45
N SER A 8 2.74 -11.06 -3.53
CA SER A 8 3.95 -11.89 -3.61
C SER A 8 4.93 -11.45 -2.52
N SER A 9 5.76 -12.37 -2.04
CA SER A 9 6.76 -12.09 -1.00
C SER A 9 7.70 -10.95 -1.40
N GLU A 10 8.08 -10.87 -2.67
CA GLU A 10 8.89 -9.77 -3.23
C GLU A 10 8.20 -8.41 -3.13
N MET A 11 6.88 -8.38 -3.38
CA MET A 11 6.10 -7.15 -3.31
C MET A 11 5.92 -6.72 -1.86
N GLU A 12 5.72 -7.66 -0.94
CA GLU A 12 5.66 -7.36 0.50
C GLU A 12 6.97 -6.78 1.02
N GLU A 13 8.11 -7.35 0.62
CA GLU A 13 9.44 -6.84 1.00
C GLU A 13 9.70 -5.45 0.41
N LEU A 14 9.37 -5.23 -0.87
CA LEU A 14 9.51 -3.92 -1.51
C LEU A 14 8.70 -2.84 -0.77
N LEU A 15 7.43 -3.12 -0.45
CA LEU A 15 6.57 -2.19 0.27
C LEU A 15 7.11 -1.91 1.68
N ARG A 16 7.58 -2.94 2.38
CA ARG A 16 8.22 -2.80 3.69
C ARG A 16 9.43 -1.89 3.61
N GLN A 17 10.35 -2.11 2.68
CA GLN A 17 11.54 -1.28 2.54
C GLN A 17 11.19 0.17 2.19
N LEU A 18 10.22 0.40 1.29
CA LEU A 18 9.77 1.75 0.97
C LEU A 18 9.21 2.45 2.21
N VAL A 19 8.38 1.77 3.01
CA VAL A 19 7.80 2.34 4.22
C VAL A 19 8.85 2.61 5.29
N MET A 20 9.78 1.67 5.53
CA MET A 20 10.85 1.83 6.52
C MET A 20 11.80 2.98 6.17
N ASN A 21 12.02 3.23 4.88
CA ASN A 21 12.80 4.37 4.39
C ASN A 21 11.98 5.68 4.29
N GLY A 22 10.74 5.70 4.79
CA GLY A 22 9.88 6.89 4.79
C GLY A 22 9.17 7.20 3.47
N GLY A 23 9.37 6.36 2.44
CA GLY A 23 8.75 6.44 1.12
C GLY A 23 7.31 5.93 1.07
N ILE A 24 6.48 6.24 2.06
CA ILE A 24 5.11 5.72 2.17
C ILE A 24 4.20 6.13 1.00
N ARG A 25 4.36 7.34 0.46
CA ARG A 25 3.62 7.79 -0.74
C ARG A 25 4.00 6.94 -1.96
N MET A 26 5.30 6.64 -2.10
CA MET A 26 5.80 5.80 -3.18
C MET A 26 5.33 4.35 -3.03
N ALA A 27 5.33 3.81 -1.81
CA ALA A 27 4.76 2.51 -1.49
C ALA A 27 3.25 2.45 -1.86
N GLY A 28 2.50 3.51 -1.55
CA GLY A 28 1.10 3.67 -1.95
C GLY A 28 0.89 3.61 -3.46
N THR A 29 1.67 4.38 -4.22
CA THR A 29 1.61 4.38 -5.70
C THR A 29 1.94 3.00 -6.26
N VAL A 30 3.01 2.36 -5.77
CA VAL A 30 3.45 1.05 -6.23
C VAL A 30 2.38 -0.01 -6.00
N LEU A 31 1.78 -0.05 -4.79
CA LEU A 31 0.69 -0.97 -4.48
C LEU A 31 -0.56 -0.70 -5.32
N CYS A 32 -0.95 0.56 -5.50
CA CYS A 32 -2.12 0.92 -6.30
C CYS A 32 -1.96 0.47 -7.77
N VAL A 33 -0.81 0.75 -8.38
CA VAL A 33 -0.51 0.33 -9.76
C VAL A 33 -0.44 -1.19 -9.87
N TYR A 34 0.17 -1.87 -8.90
CA TYR A 34 0.19 -3.33 -8.86
C TYR A 34 -1.22 -3.91 -8.79
N CYS A 35 -2.09 -3.37 -7.93
CA CYS A 35 -3.47 -3.82 -7.80
C CYS A 35 -4.22 -3.69 -9.14
N ARG A 36 -4.10 -2.53 -9.80
CA ARG A 36 -4.73 -2.28 -11.10
C ARG A 36 -4.22 -3.21 -12.20
N ARG A 37 -2.91 -3.47 -12.27
CA ARG A 37 -2.33 -4.31 -13.33
C ARG A 37 -2.53 -5.80 -13.11
N MET A 38 -2.34 -6.27 -11.87
CA MET A 38 -2.35 -7.69 -11.56
C MET A 38 -3.77 -8.23 -11.35
N TYR A 39 -4.66 -7.43 -10.78
CA TYR A 39 -6.04 -7.83 -10.50
C TYR A 39 -7.07 -7.17 -11.42
N GLN A 40 -6.62 -6.32 -12.36
CA GLN A 40 -7.49 -5.65 -13.35
C GLN A 40 -8.66 -4.89 -12.73
N VAL A 41 -8.45 -4.32 -11.54
CA VAL A 41 -9.46 -3.54 -10.82
C VAL A 41 -9.40 -2.07 -11.21
N ASP A 42 -10.52 -1.37 -11.01
CA ASP A 42 -10.61 0.08 -11.15
C ASP A 42 -9.77 0.81 -10.10
N GLU A 43 -9.59 2.11 -10.32
CA GLU A 43 -8.76 2.96 -9.47
C GLU A 43 -9.33 3.11 -8.05
N ASP A 44 -10.64 3.22 -7.89
CA ASP A 44 -11.29 3.36 -6.58
C ASP A 44 -11.15 2.08 -5.76
N THR A 45 -11.26 0.92 -6.40
CA THR A 45 -11.05 -0.39 -5.78
C THR A 45 -9.59 -0.57 -5.39
N ALA A 46 -8.65 -0.23 -6.28
CA ALA A 46 -7.22 -0.28 -5.97
C ALA A 46 -6.83 0.66 -4.81
N ALA A 47 -7.36 1.87 -4.79
CA ALA A 47 -7.12 2.85 -3.73
C ALA A 47 -7.67 2.36 -2.37
N ARG A 48 -8.85 1.75 -2.38
CA ARG A 48 -9.44 1.13 -1.17
C ARG A 48 -8.60 -0.02 -0.65
N TRP A 49 -8.15 -0.92 -1.52
CA TRP A 49 -7.30 -2.05 -1.14
C TRP A 49 -5.95 -1.59 -0.61
N MET A 50 -5.33 -0.62 -1.27
CA MET A 50 -4.10 0.02 -0.83
C MET A 50 -4.27 0.61 0.57
N THR A 51 -5.32 1.40 0.80
CA THR A 51 -5.60 2.01 2.11
C THR A 51 -5.79 0.95 3.20
N ALA A 52 -6.57 -0.10 2.91
CA ALA A 52 -6.79 -1.19 3.84
C ALA A 52 -5.49 -1.94 4.19
N TYR A 53 -4.63 -2.17 3.20
CA TYR A 53 -3.34 -2.81 3.38
C TYR A 53 -2.41 -1.98 4.29
N PHE A 54 -2.19 -0.70 3.99
CA PHE A 54 -1.31 0.15 4.82
C PHE A 54 -1.85 0.37 6.23
N ARG A 55 -3.18 0.42 6.42
CA ARG A 55 -3.78 0.46 7.76
C ARG A 55 -3.50 -0.80 8.56
N ARG A 56 -3.47 -1.96 7.91
CA ARG A 56 -3.24 -3.25 8.57
C ARG A 56 -1.76 -3.49 8.89
N GLU A 57 -0.89 -3.24 7.91
CA GLU A 57 0.53 -3.60 8.00
C GLU A 57 1.41 -2.47 8.56
N PHE A 58 1.05 -1.20 8.33
CA PHE A 58 1.89 -0.05 8.64
C PHE A 58 1.12 1.10 9.33
N PRO A 59 0.35 0.84 10.40
CA PRO A 59 -0.53 1.84 11.01
C PRO A 59 0.23 3.07 11.54
N GLN A 60 1.39 2.88 12.16
CA GLN A 60 2.18 3.97 12.74
C GLN A 60 2.78 4.90 11.67
N GLN A 61 3.23 4.33 10.55
CA GLN A 61 3.83 5.07 9.45
C GLN A 61 2.75 5.83 8.67
N LEU A 62 1.56 5.24 8.54
CA LEU A 62 0.41 5.91 7.96
C LEU A 62 0.00 7.13 8.80
N GLN A 63 -0.08 6.96 10.12
CA GLN A 63 -0.40 8.06 11.04
C GLN A 63 0.64 9.19 10.96
N ARG A 64 1.93 8.85 11.01
CA ARG A 64 3.02 9.84 10.85
C ARG A 64 2.96 10.58 9.52
N HIS A 65 2.56 9.90 8.44
CA HIS A 65 2.42 10.54 7.14
C HIS A 65 1.23 11.50 7.10
N GLN A 66 0.10 11.10 7.68
CA GLN A 66 -1.08 11.96 7.80
C GLN A 66 -0.77 13.20 8.65
N ASP A 67 -0.10 13.03 9.79
CA ASP A 67 0.31 14.14 10.64
C ASP A 67 1.25 15.11 9.92
N ARG A 68 2.14 14.60 9.05
CA ARG A 68 3.01 15.42 8.21
C ARG A 68 2.26 16.17 7.12
N ILE A 69 1.23 15.57 6.53
CA ILE A 69 0.40 16.25 5.51
C ILE A 69 -0.46 17.33 6.15
N VAL A 70 -1.05 17.08 7.32
CA VAL A 70 -1.93 18.05 8.01
C VAL A 70 -1.13 19.24 8.57
N LYS A 71 0.16 19.05 8.87
CA LYS A 71 1.05 20.11 9.36
C LYS A 71 1.80 20.88 8.26
N ALA A 72 1.70 20.46 7.00
CA ALA A 72 2.32 21.11 5.85
C ALA A 72 1.35 22.08 5.18
#